data_AF-A0A815HZ76-F1
#
_entry.id   AF-A0A815HZ76-F1
#
_cell.length_a   1.000
_cell.length_b   1.000
_cell.length_c   1.000
_cell.angle_alpha   90.00
_cell.angle_beta   90.00
_cell.angle_gamma   90.00
#
_symmetry.space_group_name_H-M   'P 1'
#
loop_
_entity.id
_entity.type
_entity.pdbx_description
1 polymer ?
#
loop_
_entity_poly.entity_id
_entity_poly.type
_entity_poly.pdbx_seq_one_letter_code
_entity_poly.pdbx_strand_id
1 'polypeptide(L)'
;MVQQIMPLINDIPELCSVYIFSNNKSQHEEWTTKWQKIKSVHTNIDDLCQSLKIGIKQFNQDSIAMSFITVNEMASTDNLNQLEPTFMYTQIFKDILLDMKHDEQAIKQFINYCRKNNSMSPINIDRFEKNYQAQSAIWWYTSFNIYSMLNYALRTLDADAIITMGFFMCRLHQQIQQLHQQQFDTDHGEPFIVYRGQGLMK
;
A
#
# COMPACT_ATOMS: atom_id res chain seq x y z
N MET A 1 -0.90 25.37 -21.48
CA MET A 1 0.00 24.28 -21.94
C MET A 1 0.02 23.11 -20.95
N VAL A 2 0.38 23.28 -19.68
CA VAL A 2 0.44 22.18 -18.70
C VAL A 2 -0.92 21.48 -18.44
N GLN A 3 -2.03 22.23 -18.36
CA GLN A 3 -3.38 21.66 -18.17
C GLN A 3 -3.85 20.73 -19.30
N GLN A 4 -3.34 20.89 -20.52
CA GLN A 4 -3.71 20.06 -21.66
C GLN A 4 -2.94 18.73 -21.68
N ILE A 5 -1.79 18.66 -21.00
CA ILE A 5 -0.92 17.47 -20.97
C ILE A 5 -1.32 16.53 -19.81
N MET A 6 -1.92 17.07 -18.73
CA MET A 6 -2.28 16.29 -17.54
C MET A 6 -3.23 15.09 -17.80
N PRO A 7 -4.28 15.20 -18.64
CA PRO A 7 -5.12 14.05 -18.97
C PRO A 7 -4.33 12.96 -19.69
N LEU A 8 -3.49 13.35 -20.66
CA LEU A 8 -2.67 12.42 -21.44
C LEU A 8 -1.66 11.67 -20.56
N ILE A 9 -1.06 12.35 -19.58
CA ILE A 9 -0.15 11.75 -18.59
C ILE A 9 -0.86 10.71 -17.72
N ASN A 10 -2.14 10.93 -17.40
CA ASN A 10 -2.90 9.98 -16.60
C ASN A 10 -3.15 8.65 -17.32
N ASP A 11 -3.11 8.63 -18.65
CA ASP A 11 -3.43 7.46 -19.44
C ASP A 11 -2.20 6.60 -19.79
N ILE A 12 -0.96 7.08 -19.54
CA ILE A 12 0.29 6.34 -19.86
C ILE A 12 0.53 5.21 -18.83
N PRO A 13 0.37 3.92 -19.17
CA PRO A 13 0.44 2.84 -18.18
C PRO A 13 1.84 2.68 -17.55
N GLU A 14 2.91 3.03 -18.26
CA GLU A 14 4.30 2.94 -17.77
C GLU A 14 4.65 4.03 -16.75
N LEU A 15 3.81 5.07 -16.63
CA LEU A 15 4.06 6.19 -15.75
C LEU A 15 3.45 5.93 -14.36
N CYS A 16 4.29 5.62 -13.38
CA CYS A 16 3.85 5.31 -12.01
C CYS A 16 3.61 6.56 -11.14
N SER A 17 4.43 7.60 -11.29
CA SER A 17 4.39 8.78 -10.41
C SER A 17 4.97 10.02 -11.07
N VAL A 18 4.33 11.17 -10.83
CA VAL A 18 4.73 12.50 -11.29
C VAL A 18 4.91 13.41 -10.10
N TYR A 19 6.03 14.14 -10.10
CA TYR A 19 6.38 15.15 -9.10
C TYR A 19 6.55 16.48 -9.79
N ILE A 20 5.86 17.52 -9.32
CA ILE A 20 5.80 18.82 -9.99
C ILE A 20 6.60 19.84 -9.19
N PHE A 21 7.48 20.57 -9.85
CA PHE A 21 8.15 21.74 -9.30
C PHE A 21 7.55 23.01 -9.91
N SER A 22 6.93 23.86 -9.10
CA SER A 22 6.29 25.09 -9.56
C SER A 22 6.28 26.15 -8.48
N ASN A 23 6.50 27.42 -8.86
CA ASN A 23 6.38 28.57 -7.96
C ASN A 23 4.93 28.85 -7.53
N ASN A 24 3.93 28.26 -8.21
CA ASN A 24 2.52 28.51 -7.95
C ASN A 24 1.84 27.25 -7.38
N LYS A 25 2.07 27.00 -6.08
CA LYS A 25 1.59 25.78 -5.39
C LYS A 25 0.06 25.66 -5.41
N SER A 26 -0.65 26.76 -5.14
CA SER A 26 -2.10 26.78 -4.98
C SER A 26 -2.87 26.43 -6.26
N GLN A 27 -2.33 26.80 -7.44
CA GLN A 27 -2.96 26.45 -8.72
C GLN A 27 -2.83 24.96 -9.09
N HIS A 28 -1.89 24.23 -8.49
CA HIS A 28 -1.54 22.86 -8.89
C HIS A 28 -1.77 21.82 -7.79
N GLU A 29 -2.01 22.23 -6.55
CA GLU A 29 -2.44 21.32 -5.48
C GLU A 29 -3.76 20.62 -5.84
N GLU A 30 -4.69 21.30 -6.51
CA GLU A 30 -5.94 20.68 -7.00
C GLU A 30 -5.69 19.48 -7.92
N TRP A 31 -4.55 19.45 -8.62
CA TRP A 31 -4.19 18.34 -9.51
C TRP A 31 -3.84 17.06 -8.76
N THR A 32 -3.28 17.18 -7.55
CA THR A 32 -3.01 16.01 -6.69
C THR A 32 -4.31 15.31 -6.28
N THR A 33 -5.40 16.07 -6.15
CA THR A 33 -6.72 15.52 -5.83
C THR A 33 -7.39 14.90 -7.06
N LYS A 34 -7.16 15.49 -8.25
CA LYS A 34 -7.78 15.09 -9.52
C LYS A 34 -7.09 13.91 -10.21
N TRP A 35 -5.76 13.79 -10.12
CA TRP A 35 -4.98 12.80 -10.87
C TRP A 35 -4.10 11.98 -9.93
N GLN A 36 -4.36 10.67 -9.81
CA GLN A 36 -3.70 9.79 -8.85
C GLN A 36 -2.19 9.63 -9.08
N LYS A 37 -1.72 9.81 -10.32
CA LYS A 37 -0.29 9.75 -10.67
C LYS A 37 0.50 10.95 -10.17
N ILE A 38 -0.15 12.09 -9.88
CA ILE A 38 0.53 13.28 -9.38
C ILE A 38 0.67 13.13 -7.86
N LYS A 39 1.88 12.80 -7.42
CA LYS A 39 2.14 12.49 -6.01
C LYS A 39 2.30 13.75 -5.16
N SER A 40 2.90 14.80 -5.72
CA SER A 40 3.12 16.05 -4.99
C SER A 40 3.50 17.22 -5.90
N VAL A 41 3.27 18.44 -5.39
CA VAL A 41 3.70 19.71 -5.97
C VAL A 41 4.58 20.45 -4.96
N HIS A 42 5.76 20.88 -5.41
CA HIS A 42 6.78 21.52 -4.59
C HIS A 42 7.18 22.88 -5.15
N THR A 43 7.38 23.84 -4.26
CA THR A 43 7.96 25.16 -4.55
C THR A 43 9.45 25.23 -4.20
N ASN A 44 9.94 24.28 -3.39
CA ASN A 44 11.33 24.16 -2.98
C ASN A 44 11.95 22.90 -3.62
N ILE A 45 13.15 23.04 -4.16
CA ILE A 45 13.89 21.96 -4.82
C ILE A 45 14.31 20.86 -3.83
N ASP A 46 14.63 21.23 -2.59
CA ASP A 46 15.03 20.27 -1.56
C ASP A 46 13.86 19.35 -1.19
N ASP A 47 12.66 19.91 -1.03
CA ASP A 47 11.44 19.14 -0.73
C ASP A 47 11.07 18.20 -1.88
N LEU A 48 11.28 18.64 -3.13
CA LEU A 48 11.11 17.81 -4.32
C LEU A 48 12.11 16.65 -4.30
N CYS A 49 13.38 16.94 -4.08
CA CYS A 49 14.44 15.92 -4.02
C CYS A 49 14.20 14.91 -2.90
N GLN A 50 13.72 15.36 -1.74
CA GLN A 50 13.34 14.45 -0.64
C GLN A 50 12.17 13.55 -1.04
N SER A 51 11.11 14.12 -1.61
CA SER A 51 9.94 13.36 -2.06
C SER A 51 10.29 12.34 -3.16
N LEU A 52 11.19 12.70 -4.06
CA LEU A 52 11.73 11.79 -5.09
C LEU A 52 12.54 10.64 -4.46
N LYS A 53 13.45 10.95 -3.52
CA LYS A 53 14.24 9.92 -2.81
C LYS A 53 13.34 8.92 -2.08
N ILE A 54 12.30 9.42 -1.40
CA ILE A 54 11.31 8.58 -0.72
C ILE A 54 10.56 7.72 -1.73
N GLY A 55 10.08 8.32 -2.84
CA GLY A 55 9.37 7.60 -3.90
C GLY A 55 10.20 6.48 -4.53
N ILE A 56 11.48 6.73 -4.83
CA ILE A 56 12.39 5.72 -5.39
C ILE A 56 12.63 4.59 -4.39
N LYS A 57 12.86 4.91 -3.11
CA LYS A 57 13.06 3.90 -2.07
C LYS A 57 11.83 3.00 -1.93
N GLN A 58 10.64 3.58 -1.90
CA GLN A 58 9.38 2.85 -1.81
C GLN A 58 9.16 1.98 -3.06
N PHE A 59 9.36 2.51 -4.26
CA PHE A 59 9.21 1.77 -5.51
C PHE A 59 10.13 0.53 -5.58
N ASN A 60 11.40 0.70 -5.19
CA ASN A 60 12.35 -0.40 -5.14
C ASN A 60 11.92 -1.47 -4.12
N GLN A 61 11.47 -1.05 -2.94
CA GLN A 61 11.00 -1.97 -1.91
C GLN A 61 9.71 -2.69 -2.30
N ASP A 62 8.81 -2.01 -3.01
CA ASP A 62 7.54 -2.56 -3.47
C ASP A 62 7.69 -3.61 -4.57
N SER A 63 8.78 -3.53 -5.31
CA SER A 63 9.14 -4.51 -6.33
C SER A 63 9.73 -5.81 -5.75
N ILE A 64 10.14 -5.82 -4.48
CA ILE A 64 10.72 -7.00 -3.82
C ILE A 64 9.59 -7.92 -3.31
N ALA A 65 9.71 -9.22 -3.60
CA ALA A 65 8.79 -10.22 -3.08
C ALA A 65 8.85 -10.30 -1.55
N MET A 66 7.69 -10.37 -0.92
CA MET A 66 7.57 -10.66 0.50
C MET A 66 7.61 -12.18 0.68
N SER A 67 8.58 -12.68 1.43
CA SER A 67 8.70 -14.11 1.71
C SER A 67 8.70 -14.35 3.22
N PHE A 68 7.72 -15.14 3.67
CA PHE A 68 7.63 -15.62 5.05
C PHE A 68 8.11 -17.07 5.20
N ILE A 69 8.54 -17.66 4.08
CA ILE A 69 9.08 -19.02 3.98
C ILE A 69 10.44 -18.91 3.30
N THR A 70 11.45 -19.54 3.86
CA THR A 70 12.74 -19.69 3.21
C THR A 70 12.59 -20.70 2.08
N VAL A 71 12.41 -20.26 0.83
CA VAL A 71 12.47 -21.17 -0.32
C VAL A 71 13.94 -21.48 -0.57
N ASN A 72 14.49 -22.42 0.20
CA ASN A 72 15.84 -22.89 -0.03
C ASN A 72 15.76 -23.93 -1.16
N GLU A 73 16.15 -23.55 -2.38
CA GLU A 73 16.11 -24.44 -3.56
C GLU A 73 16.90 -25.75 -3.36
N MET A 74 17.86 -25.76 -2.42
CA MET A 74 18.65 -26.95 -2.04
C MET A 74 18.03 -27.81 -0.93
N ALA A 75 16.94 -27.39 -0.27
CA ALA A 75 16.34 -28.10 0.86
C ALA A 75 15.01 -28.81 0.49
N SER A 76 14.77 -29.06 -0.80
CA SER A 76 13.55 -29.72 -1.29
C SER A 76 13.42 -31.20 -0.87
N THR A 77 14.32 -31.71 -0.02
CA THR A 77 14.24 -33.03 0.60
C THR A 77 13.92 -33.01 2.10
N ASP A 78 13.97 -31.86 2.78
CA ASP A 78 13.71 -31.80 4.22
C ASP A 78 12.20 -31.62 4.46
N ASN A 79 11.52 -32.77 4.53
CA ASN A 79 10.26 -33.02 5.24
C ASN A 79 9.27 -31.83 5.22
N LEU A 80 8.40 -31.77 4.20
CA LEU A 80 7.25 -30.85 4.07
C LEU A 80 6.32 -30.76 5.31
N ASN A 81 6.49 -31.69 6.27
CA ASN A 81 5.81 -31.70 7.56
C ASN A 81 6.43 -30.74 8.60
N GLN A 82 7.59 -30.13 8.33
CA GLN A 82 8.17 -29.09 9.18
C GLN A 82 7.73 -27.72 8.67
N LEU A 83 6.76 -27.11 9.37
CA LEU A 83 6.44 -25.72 9.14
C LEU A 83 7.57 -24.83 9.66
N GLU A 84 8.08 -23.96 8.77
CA GLU A 84 9.01 -22.89 9.13
C GLU A 84 8.42 -22.06 10.29
N PRO A 85 9.16 -21.85 11.40
CA PRO A 85 8.68 -21.08 12.55
C PRO A 85 8.13 -19.69 12.15
N THR A 86 8.77 -19.04 11.18
CA THR A 86 8.33 -17.74 10.65
C THR A 86 6.92 -17.78 10.06
N PHE A 87 6.56 -18.87 9.37
CA PHE A 87 5.21 -19.06 8.87
C PHE A 87 4.21 -19.25 10.02
N MET A 88 4.56 -20.06 11.03
CA MET A 88 3.70 -20.26 12.20
C MET A 88 3.44 -18.94 12.94
N TYR A 89 4.49 -18.15 13.19
CA TYR A 89 4.34 -16.84 13.85
C TYR A 89 3.51 -15.87 13.01
N THR A 90 3.68 -15.88 11.69
CA THR A 90 2.88 -15.03 10.79
C THR A 90 1.39 -15.42 10.83
N GLN A 91 1.07 -16.72 10.88
CA GLN A 91 -0.32 -17.17 11.01
C GLN A 91 -0.93 -16.77 12.35
N ILE A 92 -0.23 -17.01 13.45
CA ILE A 92 -0.68 -16.61 14.79
C ILE A 92 -0.90 -15.10 14.85
N PHE A 93 0.04 -14.32 14.32
CA PHE A 93 -0.06 -12.87 14.31
C PHE A 93 -1.24 -12.38 13.46
N LYS A 94 -1.47 -12.99 12.29
CA LYS A 94 -2.64 -12.72 11.45
C LYS A 94 -3.94 -13.02 12.21
N ASP A 95 -4.03 -14.17 12.89
CA ASP A 95 -5.24 -14.54 13.65
C ASP A 95 -5.49 -13.56 14.79
N ILE A 96 -4.45 -13.18 15.55
CA ILE A 96 -4.54 -12.15 16.60
C ILE A 96 -5.04 -10.83 16.02
N LEU A 97 -4.47 -10.35 14.92
CA LEU A 97 -4.87 -9.09 14.30
C LEU A 97 -6.33 -9.10 13.86
N LEU A 98 -6.81 -10.22 13.31
CA LEU A 98 -8.19 -10.39 12.86
C LEU A 98 -9.20 -10.46 14.01
N ASP A 99 -8.79 -11.01 15.16
CA ASP A 99 -9.62 -11.10 16.36
C ASP A 99 -9.67 -9.81 17.18
N MET A 100 -8.71 -8.89 16.97
CA MET A 100 -8.71 -7.60 17.65
C MET A 100 -9.97 -6.79 17.31
N LYS A 101 -10.58 -6.19 18.34
CA LYS A 101 -11.69 -5.26 18.13
C LYS A 101 -11.15 -3.94 17.63
N HIS A 102 -11.55 -3.58 16.42
CA HIS A 102 -11.20 -2.31 15.81
C HIS A 102 -12.37 -1.34 15.91
N ASP A 103 -12.24 -0.35 16.78
CA ASP A 103 -13.21 0.71 16.97
C ASP A 103 -12.82 1.99 16.21
N GLU A 104 -13.62 3.04 16.34
CA GLU A 104 -13.31 4.35 15.74
C GLU A 104 -11.99 4.96 16.27
N GLN A 105 -11.50 4.53 17.43
CA GLN A 105 -10.22 5.01 17.96
C GLN A 105 -9.06 4.48 17.14
N ALA A 106 -9.12 3.24 16.65
CA ALA A 106 -8.09 2.66 15.78
C ALA A 106 -7.88 3.51 14.51
N ILE A 107 -8.98 4.01 13.91
CA ILE A 107 -8.92 4.91 12.75
C ILE A 107 -8.22 6.22 13.10
N LYS A 108 -8.56 6.82 14.25
CA LYS A 108 -7.93 8.06 14.73
C LYS A 108 -6.44 7.87 15.04
N GLN A 109 -6.07 6.74 15.65
CA GLN A 109 -4.68 6.39 15.92
C GLN A 109 -3.87 6.26 14.62
N PHE A 110 -4.44 5.63 13.60
CA PHE A 110 -3.83 5.54 12.27
C PHE A 110 -3.64 6.90 11.60
N ILE A 111 -4.64 7.77 11.64
CA ILE A 111 -4.55 9.14 11.11
C ILE A 111 -3.43 9.90 11.83
N ASN A 112 -3.37 9.81 13.16
CA ASN A 112 -2.33 10.46 13.95
C ASN A 112 -0.93 9.89 13.65
N TYR A 113 -0.82 8.57 13.48
CA TYR A 113 0.41 7.92 13.06
C TYR A 113 0.88 8.44 11.70
N CYS A 114 -0.02 8.58 10.72
CA CYS A 114 0.31 9.12 9.41
C CYS A 114 0.79 10.57 9.48
N ARG A 115 0.12 11.41 10.30
CA ARG A 115 0.52 12.81 10.52
C ARG A 115 1.89 12.92 11.19
N LYS A 116 2.14 12.12 12.23
CA LYS A 116 3.39 12.16 13.00
C LYS A 116 4.59 11.72 12.19
N ASN A 117 4.43 10.67 11.38
CA ASN A 117 5.53 10.07 10.62
C ASN A 117 5.66 10.61 9.20
N ASN A 118 4.83 11.58 8.79
CA ASN A 118 4.75 12.07 7.41
C ASN A 118 4.61 10.94 6.38
N SER A 119 3.95 9.84 6.76
CA SER A 119 3.83 8.64 5.92
C SER A 119 2.90 8.83 4.72
N MET A 120 2.08 9.88 4.76
CA MET A 120 1.14 10.24 3.70
C MET A 120 1.05 11.77 3.58
N SER A 121 0.79 12.27 2.38
CA SER A 121 0.52 13.71 2.15
C SER A 121 -0.65 14.19 3.03
N PRO A 122 -0.57 15.39 3.64
CA PRO A 122 -1.66 15.96 4.44
C PRO A 122 -3.02 15.95 3.75
N ILE A 123 -3.05 16.24 2.44
CA ILE A 123 -4.28 16.23 1.63
C ILE A 123 -4.92 14.85 1.60
N ASN A 124 -4.10 13.80 1.46
CA ASN A 124 -4.58 12.43 1.42
C ASN A 124 -5.04 11.95 2.80
N ILE A 125 -4.38 12.40 3.88
CA ILE A 125 -4.81 12.13 5.26
C ILE A 125 -6.18 12.74 5.51
N ASP A 126 -6.38 14.01 5.15
CA ASP A 126 -7.66 14.69 5.34
C ASP A 126 -8.77 14.08 4.47
N ARG A 127 -8.42 13.62 3.26
CA ARG A 127 -9.34 12.89 2.38
C ARG A 127 -9.74 11.55 2.98
N PHE A 128 -8.79 10.83 3.58
CA PHE A 128 -9.03 9.56 4.25
C PHE A 128 -9.95 9.78 5.47
N GLU A 129 -9.62 10.73 6.33
CA GLU A 129 -10.42 11.06 7.52
C GLU A 129 -11.88 11.38 7.19
N LYS A 130 -12.13 12.10 6.09
CA LYS A 130 -13.49 12.50 5.69
C LYS A 130 -14.28 11.44 4.93
N ASN A 131 -13.61 10.60 4.13
CA ASN A 131 -14.29 9.76 3.14
C ASN A 131 -14.07 8.25 3.36
N TYR A 132 -13.25 7.85 4.33
CA TYR A 132 -12.99 6.44 4.57
C TYR A 132 -14.26 5.71 5.02
N GLN A 133 -14.57 4.62 4.31
CA GLN A 133 -15.62 3.68 4.67
C GLN A 133 -15.07 2.26 4.65
N ALA A 134 -15.54 1.38 5.54
CA ALA A 134 -15.02 0.02 5.64
C ALA A 134 -15.09 -0.77 4.31
N GLN A 135 -16.13 -0.52 3.50
CA GLN A 135 -16.34 -1.17 2.19
C GLN A 135 -15.43 -0.60 1.08
N SER A 136 -14.61 0.40 1.39
CA SER A 136 -13.72 1.06 0.42
C SER A 136 -12.23 0.68 0.62
N ALA A 137 -11.93 -0.29 1.51
CA ALA A 137 -10.56 -0.64 1.90
C ALA A 137 -9.65 -1.00 0.71
N ILE A 138 -10.13 -1.81 -0.25
CA ILE A 138 -9.38 -2.15 -1.46
C ILE A 138 -9.07 -0.91 -2.30
N TRP A 139 -10.03 0.01 -2.46
CA TRP A 139 -9.81 1.24 -3.21
C TRP A 139 -8.74 2.11 -2.56
N TRP A 140 -8.77 2.24 -1.24
CA TRP A 140 -7.76 2.97 -0.48
C TRP A 140 -6.38 2.32 -0.52
N TYR A 141 -6.34 0.98 -0.52
CA TYR A 141 -5.12 0.21 -0.69
C TYR A 141 -4.51 0.48 -2.07
N THR A 142 -5.28 0.42 -3.15
CA THR A 142 -4.76 0.56 -4.52
C THR A 142 -4.54 2.00 -4.98
N SER A 143 -5.32 2.96 -4.47
CA SER A 143 -5.33 4.34 -4.99
C SER A 143 -4.32 5.28 -4.32
N PHE A 144 -3.77 4.91 -3.15
CA PHE A 144 -2.95 5.79 -2.33
C PHE A 144 -1.70 5.09 -1.80
N ASN A 145 -0.88 5.83 -1.05
CA ASN A 145 0.37 5.34 -0.46
C ASN A 145 0.15 4.32 0.69
N ILE A 146 -1.09 3.87 0.94
CA ILE A 146 -1.39 2.86 1.97
C ILE A 146 -0.80 1.51 1.57
N TYR A 147 -0.84 1.15 0.27
CA TYR A 147 -0.16 -0.04 -0.25
C TYR A 147 1.31 -0.08 0.16
N SER A 148 2.06 0.98 -0.17
CA SER A 148 3.49 1.04 0.09
C SER A 148 3.79 1.02 1.59
N MET A 149 3.01 1.74 2.39
CA MET A 149 3.18 1.79 3.84
C MET A 149 2.89 0.42 4.48
N LEU A 150 1.78 -0.21 4.11
CA LEU A 150 1.39 -1.52 4.66
C LEU A 150 2.43 -2.58 4.30
N ASN A 151 2.81 -2.65 3.03
CA ASN A 151 3.76 -3.67 2.58
C ASN A 151 5.15 -3.42 3.13
N TYR A 152 5.56 -2.17 3.31
CA TYR A 152 6.80 -1.84 4.00
C TYR A 152 6.80 -2.34 5.46
N ALA A 153 5.73 -2.06 6.20
CA ALA A 153 5.58 -2.51 7.58
C ALA A 153 5.63 -4.04 7.68
N LEU A 154 4.92 -4.75 6.80
CA LEU A 154 4.93 -6.21 6.74
C LEU A 154 6.31 -6.78 6.36
N ARG A 155 7.02 -6.18 5.40
CA ARG A 155 8.39 -6.63 5.02
C ARG A 155 9.41 -6.43 6.13
N THR A 156 9.27 -5.35 6.89
CA THR A 156 10.20 -5.00 7.97
C THR A 156 9.79 -5.55 9.33
N LEU A 157 8.61 -6.20 9.41
CA LEU A 157 8.00 -6.68 10.65
C LEU A 157 7.91 -5.58 11.72
N ASP A 158 7.61 -4.35 11.28
CA ASP A 158 7.40 -3.22 12.18
C ASP A 158 6.09 -3.42 12.96
N ALA A 159 6.20 -4.00 14.15
CA ALA A 159 5.05 -4.38 14.97
C ALA A 159 4.16 -3.19 15.33
N ASP A 160 4.74 -2.03 15.63
CA ASP A 160 3.98 -0.82 15.98
C ASP A 160 3.17 -0.34 14.77
N ALA A 161 3.79 -0.32 13.59
CA ALA A 161 3.09 0.05 12.35
C ALA A 161 2.01 -0.98 11.99
N ILE A 162 2.28 -2.28 12.12
CA ILE A 162 1.31 -3.32 11.78
C ILE A 162 0.11 -3.30 12.72
N ILE A 163 0.33 -3.16 14.03
CA ILE A 163 -0.76 -3.04 15.02
C ILE A 163 -1.59 -1.78 14.73
N THR A 164 -0.93 -0.65 14.44
CA THR A 164 -1.61 0.60 14.09
C THR A 164 -2.46 0.47 12.82
N MET A 165 -1.99 -0.32 11.84
CA MET A 165 -2.70 -0.61 10.59
C MET A 165 -3.68 -1.79 10.70
N GLY A 166 -3.78 -2.42 11.87
CA GLY A 166 -4.55 -3.66 12.08
C GLY A 166 -6.00 -3.53 11.66
N PHE A 167 -6.66 -2.40 11.97
CA PHE A 167 -8.05 -2.17 11.54
C PHE A 167 -8.18 -2.18 10.03
N PHE A 168 -7.24 -1.55 9.32
CA PHE A 168 -7.26 -1.45 7.87
C PHE A 168 -7.00 -2.81 7.24
N MET A 169 -6.03 -3.57 7.78
CA MET A 169 -5.76 -4.95 7.35
C MET A 169 -6.99 -5.85 7.50
N CYS A 170 -7.72 -5.74 8.62
CA CYS A 170 -8.94 -6.50 8.84
C CYS A 170 -10.02 -6.17 7.81
N ARG A 171 -10.25 -4.87 7.54
CA ARG A 171 -11.21 -4.44 6.51
C ARG A 171 -10.80 -4.89 5.11
N LEU A 172 -9.52 -4.78 4.79
CA LEU A 172 -8.97 -5.23 3.53
C LEU A 172 -9.15 -6.75 3.35
N HIS A 173 -8.83 -7.53 4.38
CA HIS A 173 -9.02 -8.99 4.39
C HIS A 173 -10.49 -9.37 4.20
N GLN A 174 -11.40 -8.77 4.97
CA GLN A 174 -12.84 -9.01 4.87
C GLN A 174 -13.38 -8.70 3.46
N GLN A 175 -12.95 -7.58 2.86
CA GLN A 175 -13.38 -7.21 1.52
C GLN A 175 -12.84 -8.17 0.45
N ILE A 176 -11.59 -8.61 0.57
CA ILE A 176 -11.00 -9.61 -0.33
C ILE A 176 -11.74 -10.95 -0.20
N GLN A 177 -12.05 -11.40 1.01
CA GLN A 177 -12.83 -12.63 1.23
C GLN A 177 -14.22 -12.55 0.59
N GLN A 178 -14.91 -11.41 0.72
CA GLN A 178 -16.22 -11.20 0.10
C GLN A 178 -16.15 -11.28 -1.42
N LEU A 179 -15.18 -10.62 -2.05
CA LEU A 179 -14.99 -10.67 -3.50
C LEU A 179 -14.55 -12.06 -3.98
N HIS A 180 -13.67 -12.72 -3.22
CA HIS A 180 -13.26 -14.09 -3.50
C HIS A 180 -14.45 -15.03 -3.48
N GLN A 181 -15.35 -14.93 -2.48
CA GLN A 181 -16.56 -15.76 -2.43
C GLN A 181 -17.44 -15.53 -3.65
N GLN A 182 -17.66 -14.27 -4.04
CA GLN A 182 -18.44 -13.93 -5.24
C GLN A 182 -17.82 -14.50 -6.53
N GLN A 183 -16.50 -14.42 -6.66
CA GLN A 183 -15.79 -14.99 -7.79
C GLN A 183 -15.87 -16.52 -7.78
N PHE A 184 -15.68 -17.15 -6.63
CA PHE A 184 -15.72 -18.61 -6.49
C PHE A 184 -17.10 -19.18 -6.82
N ASP A 185 -18.17 -18.50 -6.42
CA ASP A 185 -19.55 -18.88 -6.74
C ASP A 185 -19.84 -18.78 -8.26
N THR A 186 -19.10 -17.93 -8.98
CA THR A 186 -19.32 -17.68 -10.41
C THR A 186 -18.42 -18.53 -11.32
N ASP A 187 -17.15 -18.73 -10.93
CA ASP A 187 -16.08 -19.30 -11.77
C ASP A 187 -15.65 -20.71 -11.29
N HIS A 188 -16.41 -21.30 -10.35
CA HIS A 188 -16.19 -22.64 -9.78
C HIS A 188 -14.79 -22.90 -9.18
N GLY A 189 -13.99 -21.85 -8.95
CA GLY A 189 -12.65 -21.96 -8.39
C GLY A 189 -11.60 -22.44 -9.39
N GLU A 190 -11.82 -22.25 -10.70
CA GLU A 190 -10.81 -22.55 -11.71
C GLU A 190 -9.53 -21.71 -11.49
N PRO A 191 -8.34 -22.33 -11.49
CA PRO A 191 -7.09 -21.60 -11.33
C PRO A 191 -6.81 -20.73 -12.57
N PHE A 192 -6.35 -19.49 -12.35
CA PHE A 192 -5.97 -18.58 -13.41
C PHE A 192 -4.55 -18.04 -13.22
N ILE A 193 -3.91 -17.70 -14.34
CA ILE A 193 -2.53 -17.19 -14.36
C ILE A 193 -2.55 -15.67 -14.27
N VAL A 194 -1.72 -15.12 -13.36
CA VAL A 194 -1.49 -13.69 -13.21
C VAL A 194 -0.02 -13.35 -13.40
N TYR A 195 0.25 -12.11 -13.78
CA TYR A 195 1.61 -11.61 -14.01
C TYR A 195 1.85 -10.39 -13.12
N ARG A 196 3.06 -10.30 -12.54
CA ARG A 196 3.52 -9.10 -11.82
C ARG A 196 4.99 -8.83 -12.11
N GLY A 197 5.37 -7.55 -12.18
CA GLY A 197 6.79 -7.17 -12.21
C GLY A 197 7.45 -7.46 -10.87
N GLN A 198 8.68 -7.97 -10.90
CA GLN A 198 9.49 -8.21 -9.71
C GLN A 198 10.86 -7.57 -9.87
N GLY A 199 11.26 -6.79 -8.86
CA GLY A 199 12.60 -6.21 -8.77
C GLY A 199 13.60 -7.30 -8.41
N LEU A 200 14.74 -7.32 -9.10
CA LEU A 200 15.84 -8.22 -8.76
C LEU A 200 16.44 -7.77 -7.43
N MET A 201 16.53 -8.68 -6.45
CA MET A 201 17.40 -8.47 -5.29
C MET A 201 18.84 -8.54 -5.80
N LYS A 202 19.63 -7.50 -5.58
CA LYS A 202 21.09 -7.54 -5.75
C LYS A 202 21.73 -8.01 -4.47
#